data_AF-F8QAH0-F1
#
_entry.id   AF-F8QAH0-F1
#
_cell.length_a   1.000
_cell.length_b   1.000
_cell.length_c   1.000
_cell.angle_alpha   90.00
_cell.angle_beta   90.00
_cell.angle_gamma   90.00
#
_symmetry.space_group_name_H-M   'P 1'
#
loop_
_entity.id
_entity.type
_entity.pdbx_description
1 polymer ?
#
loop_
_entity_poly.entity_id
_entity_poly.type
_entity_poly.pdbx_seq_one_letter_code
_entity_poly.pdbx_strand_id
1 'polypeptide(L)'
;MASLRFPRQDEKDNGSSQMAQNFLDLKRDVQAFASRLDQWIKDKGVELAVQAKKLKDEISKLQGEIEALDGKVEAASIAHAICARLLNVIGMVVAGSALAAFQSERDEKASILQRKQNELIDVNRKQAALAHLKTDFDGLKPDIALICDKLILFAEIWSSVRSQAVQFQKHLQGGMNALGNLRFKLEIRLAKEVCEPLKKGLEKYATQLENRGRQADE
;
A
#
# COMPACT_ATOMS: atom_id res chain seq x y z
N MET A 1 -56.12 13.78 -37.12
CA MET A 1 -55.70 14.13 -35.75
C MET A 1 -54.47 13.32 -35.39
N ALA A 2 -53.28 13.85 -35.67
CA ALA A 2 -52.02 13.22 -35.29
C ALA A 2 -51.66 13.71 -33.89
N SER A 3 -51.79 12.82 -32.90
CA SER A 3 -51.34 13.06 -31.53
C SER A 3 -49.82 13.04 -31.52
N LEU A 4 -49.21 14.22 -31.51
CA LEU A 4 -47.79 14.40 -31.21
C LEU A 4 -47.57 14.04 -29.74
N ARG A 5 -47.19 12.78 -29.52
CA ARG A 5 -46.72 12.28 -28.23
C ARG A 5 -45.37 12.96 -27.96
N PHE A 6 -45.40 14.04 -27.18
CA PHE A 6 -44.19 14.58 -26.54
C PHE A 6 -43.50 13.44 -25.77
N PRO A 7 -42.21 13.17 -25.99
CA PRO A 7 -41.50 12.18 -25.19
C PRO A 7 -41.52 12.61 -23.72
N ARG A 8 -41.77 11.60 -22.88
CA ARG A 8 -41.93 11.67 -21.44
C ARG A 8 -40.75 12.36 -20.75
N GLN A 9 -41.12 13.14 -19.75
CA GLN A 9 -40.28 13.95 -18.89
C GLN A 9 -39.69 13.08 -17.76
N ASP A 10 -38.98 12.00 -18.12
CA ASP A 10 -38.46 11.04 -17.13
C ASP A 10 -37.12 10.38 -17.50
N GLU A 11 -36.41 10.86 -18.51
CA GLU A 11 -34.96 10.66 -18.56
C GLU A 11 -34.35 11.46 -17.41
N LYS A 12 -34.08 10.78 -16.30
CA LYS A 12 -33.38 11.35 -15.16
C LYS A 12 -32.07 11.95 -15.67
N ASP A 13 -32.06 13.25 -15.79
CA ASP A 13 -30.91 14.06 -16.20
C ASP A 13 -29.92 14.16 -15.01
N ASN A 14 -29.49 12.99 -14.50
CA ASN A 14 -28.69 12.82 -13.28
C ASN A 14 -27.24 12.42 -13.54
N GLY A 15 -26.84 12.20 -14.80
CA GLY A 15 -25.48 11.83 -15.17
C GLY A 15 -24.43 12.82 -14.68
N SER A 16 -24.67 14.13 -14.80
CA SER A 16 -23.74 15.17 -14.32
C SER A 16 -23.65 15.22 -12.79
N SER A 17 -24.75 14.96 -12.07
CA SER A 17 -24.74 14.84 -10.60
C SER A 17 -24.00 13.59 -10.14
N GLN A 18 -24.24 12.48 -10.82
CA GLN A 18 -23.57 11.21 -10.54
C GLN A 18 -22.08 11.33 -10.81
N MET A 19 -21.68 11.99 -11.89
CA MET A 19 -20.27 12.22 -12.20
C MET A 19 -19.59 13.10 -11.15
N ALA A 20 -20.24 14.20 -10.74
CA ALA A 20 -19.73 15.03 -9.66
C ALA A 20 -19.55 14.24 -8.36
N GLN A 21 -20.55 13.41 -8.00
CA GLN A 21 -20.48 12.54 -6.84
C GLN A 21 -19.35 11.50 -6.95
N ASN A 22 -19.18 10.87 -8.11
CA ASN A 22 -18.12 9.89 -8.35
C ASN A 22 -16.72 10.49 -8.15
N PHE A 23 -16.49 11.75 -8.54
CA PHE A 23 -15.21 12.41 -8.27
C PHE A 23 -14.98 12.67 -6.78
N LEU A 24 -16.03 13.05 -6.05
CA LEU A 24 -15.95 13.22 -4.59
C LEU A 24 -15.72 11.89 -3.86
N ASP A 25 -16.37 10.82 -4.32
CA ASP A 25 -16.16 9.47 -3.79
C ASP A 25 -14.73 8.99 -4.08
N LEU A 26 -14.22 9.18 -5.31
CA LEU A 26 -12.85 8.86 -5.66
C LEU A 26 -11.83 9.64 -4.81
N LYS A 27 -12.10 10.93 -4.55
CA LYS A 27 -11.27 11.73 -3.63
C LYS A 27 -11.22 11.07 -2.25
N ARG A 28 -12.38 10.73 -1.69
CA ARG A 28 -12.48 10.09 -0.37
C ARG A 28 -11.71 8.77 -0.34
N ASP A 29 -11.82 7.96 -1.39
CA ASP A 29 -11.17 6.67 -1.48
C ASP A 29 -9.64 6.80 -1.57
N VAL A 30 -9.14 7.77 -2.35
CA VAL A 30 -7.71 8.09 -2.43
C VAL A 30 -7.16 8.56 -1.07
N GLN A 31 -7.88 9.46 -0.38
CA GLN A 31 -7.49 9.92 0.97
C GLN A 31 -7.50 8.78 1.99
N ALA A 32 -8.52 7.92 1.94
CA ALA A 32 -8.62 6.76 2.82
C ALA A 32 -7.53 5.72 2.53
N PHE A 33 -7.18 5.50 1.26
CA PHE A 33 -6.05 4.65 0.88
C PHE A 33 -4.73 5.20 1.44
N ALA A 34 -4.43 6.48 1.19
CA ALA A 34 -3.20 7.10 1.68
C ALA A 34 -3.09 7.01 3.22
N SER A 35 -4.20 7.25 3.93
CA SER A 35 -4.23 7.16 5.39
C SER A 35 -4.00 5.72 5.89
N ARG A 36 -4.63 4.72 5.24
CA ARG A 36 -4.44 3.30 5.58
C ARG A 36 -3.02 2.83 5.28
N LEU A 37 -2.43 3.27 4.17
CA LEU A 37 -1.05 2.93 3.82
C LEU A 37 -0.06 3.53 4.82
N ASP A 38 -0.24 4.81 5.20
CA ASP A 38 0.57 5.45 6.23
C ASP A 38 0.53 4.68 7.56
N GLN A 39 -0.67 4.27 7.98
CA GLN A 39 -0.86 3.48 9.20
C GLN A 39 -0.22 2.09 9.08
N TRP A 40 -0.42 1.40 7.95
CA TRP A 40 0.20 0.09 7.71
C TRP A 40 1.73 0.15 7.76
N ILE A 41 2.33 1.20 7.18
CA ILE A 41 3.79 1.41 7.24
C ILE A 41 4.26 1.55 8.69
N LYS A 42 3.54 2.33 9.51
CA LYS A 42 3.84 2.50 10.94
C LYS A 42 3.73 1.18 11.70
N ASP A 43 2.62 0.47 11.54
CA ASP A 43 2.34 -0.79 12.22
C ASP A 43 3.38 -1.85 11.87
N LYS A 44 3.73 -1.97 10.58
CA LYS A 44 4.80 -2.88 10.13
C LYS A 44 6.17 -2.48 10.67
N GLY A 45 6.44 -1.19 10.81
CA GLY A 45 7.67 -0.71 11.44
C GLY A 45 7.80 -1.18 12.89
N VAL A 46 6.71 -1.06 13.66
CA VAL A 46 6.64 -1.55 15.04
C VAL A 46 6.79 -3.07 15.10
N GLU A 47 6.06 -3.80 14.25
CA GLU A 47 6.11 -5.27 14.20
C GLU A 47 7.54 -5.78 13.93
N LEU A 48 8.22 -5.22 12.93
CA LEU A 48 9.59 -5.60 12.59
C LEU A 48 10.58 -5.24 13.70
N ALA A 49 10.40 -4.10 14.39
CA ALA A 49 11.23 -3.72 15.53
C ALA A 49 11.09 -4.71 16.70
N VAL A 50 9.87 -5.16 17.00
CA VAL A 50 9.59 -6.17 18.01
C VAL A 50 10.22 -7.51 17.62
N GLN A 51 10.06 -7.95 16.36
CA GLN A 51 10.68 -9.18 15.85
C GLN A 51 12.21 -9.13 15.95
N ALA A 52 12.83 -8.02 15.53
CA ALA A 52 14.28 -7.84 15.61
C ALA A 52 14.78 -7.91 17.05
N LYS A 53 14.06 -7.27 18.00
CA LYS A 53 14.40 -7.34 19.43
C LYS A 53 14.32 -8.77 19.95
N LYS A 54 13.23 -9.48 19.67
CA LYS A 54 13.05 -10.88 20.06
C LYS A 54 14.17 -11.78 19.53
N LEU A 55 14.53 -11.62 18.25
CA LEU A 55 15.62 -12.39 17.65
C LEU A 55 16.98 -12.08 18.31
N LYS A 56 17.26 -10.81 18.66
CA LYS A 56 18.48 -10.43 19.39
C LYS A 56 18.53 -11.08 20.78
N ASP A 57 17.41 -11.10 21.50
CA ASP A 57 17.32 -11.73 22.81
C ASP A 57 17.53 -13.26 22.70
N GLU A 58 16.91 -13.92 21.71
CA GLU A 58 17.10 -15.35 21.42
C GLU A 58 18.55 -15.69 21.03
N ILE A 59 19.19 -14.87 20.18
CA ILE A 59 20.59 -15.00 19.79
C ILE A 59 21.50 -14.90 21.02
N SER A 60 21.28 -13.88 21.86
CA SER A 60 22.10 -13.66 23.07
C SER A 60 21.99 -14.83 24.03
N LYS A 61 20.77 -15.38 24.19
CA LYS A 61 20.54 -16.58 24.99
C LYS A 61 21.28 -17.80 24.42
N LEU A 62 21.17 -18.05 23.11
CA LEU A 62 21.85 -19.18 22.45
C LEU A 62 23.37 -19.08 22.56
N GLN A 63 23.93 -17.87 22.43
CA GLN A 63 25.36 -17.64 22.63
C GLN A 63 25.80 -18.01 24.05
N GLY A 64 25.06 -17.59 25.08
CA GLY A 64 25.36 -17.99 26.46
C GLY A 64 25.22 -19.49 26.72
N GLU A 65 24.24 -20.15 26.09
CA GLU A 65 24.09 -21.62 26.19
C GLU A 65 25.25 -22.36 25.50
N ILE A 66 25.73 -21.87 24.35
CA ILE A 66 26.89 -22.42 23.65
C ILE A 66 28.16 -22.22 24.50
N GLU A 67 28.39 -21.04 25.08
CA GLU A 67 29.54 -20.80 25.97
C GLU A 67 29.54 -21.74 27.18
N ALA A 68 28.36 -21.98 27.78
CA ALA A 68 28.23 -22.93 28.87
C ALA A 68 28.52 -24.38 28.44
N LEU A 69 28.12 -24.77 27.23
CA LEU A 69 28.43 -26.09 26.66
C LEU A 69 29.91 -26.22 26.30
N ASP A 70 30.52 -25.19 25.72
CA ASP A 70 31.96 -25.17 25.42
C ASP A 70 32.78 -25.40 26.71
N GLY A 71 32.39 -24.78 27.82
CA GLY A 71 32.98 -25.06 29.14
C GLY A 71 32.78 -26.50 29.63
N LYS A 72 31.62 -27.12 29.38
CA LYS A 72 31.38 -28.54 29.71
C LYS A 72 32.19 -29.49 28.82
N VAL A 73 32.32 -29.17 27.52
CA VAL A 73 33.13 -29.92 26.55
C VAL A 73 34.61 -29.88 26.96
N GLU A 74 35.12 -28.73 27.39
CA GLU A 74 36.48 -28.58 27.90
C GLU A 74 36.71 -29.46 29.15
N ALA A 75 35.83 -29.33 30.15
CA ALA A 75 35.92 -30.11 31.37
C ALA A 75 35.84 -31.63 31.11
N ALA A 76 34.91 -32.06 30.25
CA ALA A 76 34.76 -33.46 29.86
C ALA A 76 35.98 -33.98 29.07
N SER A 77 36.60 -33.14 28.24
CA SER A 77 37.82 -33.48 27.50
C SER A 77 39.02 -33.68 28.42
N ILE A 78 39.19 -32.80 29.43
CA ILE A 78 40.21 -32.96 30.48
C ILE A 78 39.98 -34.24 31.27
N ALA A 79 38.73 -34.48 31.71
CA ALA A 79 38.37 -35.70 32.43
C ALA A 79 38.62 -36.96 31.60
N HIS A 80 38.27 -36.94 30.31
CA HIS A 80 38.53 -38.04 29.39
C HIS A 80 40.04 -38.33 29.27
N ALA A 81 40.87 -37.29 29.13
CA ALA A 81 42.33 -37.44 29.05
C ALA A 81 42.95 -38.04 30.33
N ILE A 82 42.43 -37.66 31.51
CA ILE A 82 42.87 -38.20 32.80
C ILE A 82 42.41 -39.66 32.96
N CYS A 83 41.14 -39.95 32.70
CA CYS A 83 40.57 -41.29 32.83
C CYS A 83 41.19 -42.29 31.84
N ALA A 84 41.50 -41.84 30.62
CA ALA A 84 42.22 -42.65 29.63
C ALA A 84 43.62 -43.07 30.12
N ARG A 85 44.27 -42.23 30.95
CA ARG A 85 45.58 -42.53 31.55
C ARG A 85 45.50 -43.42 32.79
N LEU A 86 44.47 -43.24 33.63
CA LEU A 86 44.42 -43.85 34.98
C LEU A 86 43.50 -45.07 35.10
N LEU A 87 42.44 -45.18 34.28
CA LEU A 87 41.33 -46.13 34.51
C LEU A 87 41.04 -47.08 33.33
N ASN A 88 41.91 -47.11 32.31
CA ASN A 88 41.77 -47.95 31.11
C ASN A 88 40.37 -47.81 30.45
N VAL A 89 39.86 -48.87 29.79
CA VAL A 89 38.70 -48.83 28.87
C VAL A 89 37.41 -48.31 29.51
N ILE A 90 37.14 -48.60 30.79
CA ILE A 90 35.87 -48.22 31.44
C ILE A 90 35.79 -46.70 31.68
N GLY A 91 36.89 -46.08 32.12
CA GLY A 91 36.96 -44.63 32.29
C GLY A 91 36.84 -43.86 30.96
N MET A 92 37.32 -44.47 29.86
CA MET A 92 37.18 -43.92 28.51
C MET A 92 35.73 -43.91 28.02
N VAL A 93 34.97 -44.98 28.24
CA VAL A 93 33.59 -45.11 27.74
C VAL A 93 32.65 -44.09 28.38
N VAL A 94 32.71 -43.91 29.70
CA VAL A 94 31.81 -42.99 30.43
C VAL A 94 32.14 -41.53 30.13
N ALA A 95 33.42 -41.14 30.13
CA ALA A 95 33.82 -39.77 29.82
C ALA A 95 33.58 -39.44 28.33
N GLY A 96 33.76 -40.42 27.43
CA GLY A 96 33.55 -40.26 26.00
C GLY A 96 32.08 -40.03 25.62
N SER A 97 31.14 -40.74 26.26
CA SER A 97 29.71 -40.55 25.99
C SER A 97 29.19 -39.20 26.47
N ALA A 98 29.64 -38.71 27.63
CA ALA A 98 29.31 -37.37 28.11
C ALA A 98 29.87 -36.27 27.19
N LEU A 99 31.12 -36.42 26.73
CA LEU A 99 31.74 -35.50 25.78
C LEU A 99 30.96 -35.45 24.45
N ALA A 100 30.59 -36.61 23.90
CA ALA A 100 29.81 -36.69 22.67
C ALA A 100 28.42 -36.06 22.81
N ALA A 101 27.76 -36.24 23.95
CA ALA A 101 26.47 -35.62 24.24
C ALA A 101 26.56 -34.08 24.26
N PHE A 102 27.58 -33.52 24.94
CA PHE A 102 27.77 -32.06 24.99
C PHE A 102 28.13 -31.47 23.62
N GLN A 103 28.96 -32.16 22.83
CA GLN A 103 29.28 -31.74 21.46
C GLN A 103 28.04 -31.74 20.57
N SER A 104 27.23 -32.81 20.63
CA SER A 104 25.98 -32.89 19.85
C SER A 104 25.00 -31.76 20.21
N GLU A 105 24.80 -31.48 21.51
CA GLU A 105 23.92 -30.39 21.94
C GLU A 105 24.45 -29.02 21.49
N ARG A 106 25.78 -28.83 21.55
CA ARG A 106 26.44 -27.59 21.13
C ARG A 106 26.28 -27.35 19.64
N ASP A 107 26.44 -28.38 18.81
CA ASP A 107 26.28 -28.28 17.36
C ASP A 107 24.82 -28.01 16.95
N GLU A 108 23.85 -28.62 17.65
CA GLU A 108 22.43 -28.30 17.47
C GLU A 108 22.15 -26.81 17.77
N LYS A 109 22.62 -26.31 18.92
CA LYS A 109 22.45 -24.89 19.28
C LYS A 109 23.16 -23.95 18.32
N ALA A 110 24.35 -24.31 17.82
CA ALA A 110 25.08 -23.52 16.83
C ALA A 110 24.30 -23.42 15.50
N SER A 111 23.67 -24.52 15.06
CA SER A 111 22.79 -24.51 13.88
C SER A 111 21.57 -23.62 14.09
N ILE A 112 20.94 -23.68 15.27
CA ILE A 112 19.81 -22.79 15.62
C ILE A 112 20.26 -21.32 15.64
N LEU A 113 21.43 -21.03 16.23
CA LEU A 113 22.01 -19.68 16.28
C LEU A 113 22.21 -19.12 14.88
N GLN A 114 22.81 -19.88 13.97
CA GLN A 114 23.03 -19.45 12.59
C GLN A 114 21.71 -19.14 11.88
N ARG A 115 20.69 -19.99 12.04
CA ARG A 115 19.35 -19.74 11.50
C ARG A 115 18.76 -18.44 12.05
N LYS A 116 18.88 -18.20 13.36
CA LYS A 116 18.37 -16.98 14.00
C LYS A 116 19.08 -15.71 13.55
N GLN A 117 20.39 -15.79 13.32
CA GLN A 117 21.16 -14.69 12.73
C GLN A 117 20.68 -14.38 11.30
N ASN A 118 20.42 -15.42 10.49
CA ASN A 118 19.86 -15.25 9.14
C ASN A 118 18.46 -14.63 9.18
N GLU A 119 17.59 -15.07 10.10
CA GLU A 119 16.27 -14.46 10.33
C GLU A 119 16.42 -12.96 10.70
N LEU A 120 17.39 -12.60 11.54
CA LEU A 120 17.63 -11.20 11.91
C LEU A 120 18.12 -10.35 10.73
N ILE A 121 19.00 -10.91 9.88
CA ILE A 121 19.44 -10.24 8.65
C ILE A 121 18.24 -9.96 7.73
N ASP A 122 17.34 -10.93 7.57
CA ASP A 122 16.13 -10.75 6.76
C ASP A 122 15.19 -9.68 7.34
N VAL A 123 14.99 -9.66 8.66
CA VAL A 123 14.20 -8.62 9.33
C VAL A 123 14.83 -7.23 9.13
N ASN A 124 16.15 -7.10 9.27
CA ASN A 124 16.84 -5.84 9.03
C ASN A 124 16.69 -5.37 7.57
N ARG A 125 16.75 -6.30 6.61
CA ARG A 125 16.49 -5.99 5.19
C ARG A 125 15.06 -5.49 4.97
N LYS A 126 14.08 -6.13 5.61
CA LYS A 126 12.67 -5.69 5.56
C LYS A 126 12.48 -4.30 6.18
N GLN A 127 13.18 -3.98 7.28
CA GLN A 127 13.16 -2.65 7.88
C GLN A 127 13.72 -1.58 6.93
N ALA A 128 14.84 -1.87 6.25
CA ALA A 128 15.41 -0.98 5.25
C ALA A 128 14.45 -0.75 4.08
N ALA A 129 13.85 -1.82 3.55
CA ALA A 129 12.86 -1.74 2.48
C ALA A 129 11.63 -0.92 2.90
N LEU A 130 11.16 -1.09 4.14
CA LEU A 130 10.04 -0.32 4.69
C LEU A 130 10.39 1.16 4.87
N ALA A 131 11.63 1.48 5.25
CA ALA A 131 12.11 2.87 5.33
C ALA A 131 12.17 3.54 3.96
N HIS A 132 12.62 2.81 2.93
CA HIS A 132 12.56 3.29 1.54
C HIS A 132 11.12 3.52 1.10
N LEU A 133 10.23 2.53 1.29
CA LEU A 133 8.80 2.67 0.97
C LEU A 133 8.16 3.87 1.68
N LYS A 134 8.50 4.08 2.95
CA LYS A 134 8.04 5.24 3.72
C LYS A 134 8.50 6.55 3.09
N THR A 135 9.77 6.62 2.70
CA THR A 135 10.36 7.82 2.09
C THR A 135 9.67 8.13 0.75
N ASP A 136 9.51 7.12 -0.10
CA ASP A 136 8.84 7.26 -1.39
C ASP A 136 7.38 7.69 -1.21
N PHE A 137 6.66 7.04 -0.28
CA PHE A 137 5.28 7.38 0.01
C PHE A 137 5.12 8.79 0.60
N ASP A 138 6.01 9.21 1.51
CA ASP A 138 6.02 10.56 2.05
C ASP A 138 6.28 11.60 0.93
N GLY A 139 7.13 11.26 -0.04
CA GLY A 139 7.36 12.06 -1.25
C GLY A 139 6.14 12.17 -2.17
N LEU A 140 5.25 11.17 -2.18
CA LEU A 140 4.01 11.17 -2.98
C LEU A 140 2.84 11.90 -2.31
N LYS A 141 2.91 12.21 -1.01
CA LYS A 141 1.82 12.90 -0.29
C LYS A 141 1.40 14.24 -0.93
N PRO A 142 2.31 15.12 -1.38
CA PRO A 142 1.94 16.34 -2.09
C PRO A 142 1.18 16.07 -3.38
N ASP A 143 1.59 15.06 -4.15
CA ASP A 143 0.92 14.68 -5.40
C ASP A 143 -0.47 14.10 -5.14
N ILE A 144 -0.62 13.29 -4.10
CA ILE A 144 -1.92 12.78 -3.65
C ILE A 144 -2.84 13.93 -3.28
N ALA A 145 -2.34 14.92 -2.52
CA ALA A 145 -3.12 16.11 -2.17
C ALA A 145 -3.54 16.89 -3.43
N LEU A 146 -2.62 17.09 -4.38
CA LEU A 146 -2.92 17.75 -5.65
C LEU A 146 -3.97 16.99 -6.46
N ILE A 147 -3.91 15.66 -6.50
CA ILE A 147 -4.94 14.83 -7.15
C ILE A 147 -6.30 15.03 -6.46
N CYS A 148 -6.34 15.00 -5.13
CA CYS A 148 -7.57 15.26 -4.37
C CYS A 148 -8.16 16.64 -4.68
N ASP A 149 -7.34 17.69 -4.78
CA ASP A 149 -7.80 19.04 -5.14
C ASP A 149 -8.35 19.08 -6.57
N LYS A 150 -7.67 18.42 -7.51
CA LYS A 150 -8.18 18.31 -8.90
C LYS A 150 -9.51 17.56 -8.98
N LEU A 151 -9.70 16.51 -8.16
CA LEU A 151 -10.97 15.78 -8.11
C LEU A 151 -12.12 16.66 -7.59
N ILE A 152 -11.85 17.58 -6.65
CA ILE A 152 -12.83 18.58 -6.23
C ILE A 152 -13.20 19.49 -7.39
N LEU A 153 -12.20 20.03 -8.09
CA LEU A 153 -12.43 20.91 -9.25
C LEU A 153 -13.28 20.22 -10.32
N PHE A 154 -13.01 18.94 -10.61
CA PHE A 154 -13.84 18.17 -11.54
C PHE A 154 -15.28 17.99 -11.04
N ALA A 155 -15.47 17.72 -9.74
CA ALA A 155 -16.81 17.64 -9.16
C ALA A 155 -17.57 18.97 -9.27
N GLU A 156 -16.90 20.09 -9.02
CA GLU A 156 -17.48 21.43 -9.13
C GLU A 156 -17.87 21.77 -10.58
N ILE A 157 -17.02 21.45 -11.56
CA ILE A 157 -17.31 21.63 -12.98
C ILE A 157 -18.58 20.87 -13.36
N TRP A 158 -18.68 19.58 -13.01
CA TRP A 158 -19.84 18.76 -13.35
C TRP A 158 -21.13 19.19 -12.62
N SER A 159 -21.00 19.67 -11.37
CA SER A 159 -22.11 20.29 -10.65
C SER A 159 -22.58 21.59 -11.33
N SER A 160 -21.65 22.42 -11.79
CA SER A 160 -21.94 23.65 -12.54
C SER A 160 -22.62 23.37 -13.88
N VAL A 161 -22.11 22.39 -14.65
CA VAL A 161 -22.72 21.95 -15.91
C VAL A 161 -24.17 21.52 -15.71
N ARG A 162 -24.45 20.74 -14.65
CA ARG A 162 -25.83 20.39 -14.28
C ARG A 162 -26.67 21.61 -13.97
N SER A 163 -26.16 22.52 -13.12
CA SER A 163 -26.90 23.73 -12.72
C SER A 163 -27.29 24.55 -13.95
N GLN A 164 -26.35 24.73 -14.87
CA GLN A 164 -26.59 25.41 -16.14
C GLN A 164 -27.62 24.65 -16.98
N ALA A 165 -27.50 23.33 -17.15
CA ALA A 165 -28.45 22.51 -17.91
C ALA A 165 -29.89 22.59 -17.36
N VAL A 166 -30.06 22.53 -16.03
CA VAL A 166 -31.38 22.67 -15.39
C VAL A 166 -31.93 24.09 -15.57
N GLN A 167 -31.10 25.12 -15.47
CA GLN A 167 -31.51 26.50 -15.75
C GLN A 167 -31.93 26.68 -17.21
N PHE A 168 -31.20 26.10 -18.16
CA PHE A 168 -31.58 26.08 -19.58
C PHE A 168 -32.94 25.42 -19.79
N GLN A 169 -33.18 24.25 -19.18
CA GLN A 169 -34.44 23.54 -19.32
C GLN A 169 -35.62 24.39 -18.78
N LYS A 170 -35.44 25.04 -17.63
CA LYS A 170 -36.44 25.96 -17.05
C LYS A 170 -36.66 27.19 -17.93
N HIS A 171 -35.59 27.78 -18.47
CA HIS A 171 -35.68 28.92 -19.39
C HIS A 171 -36.30 28.53 -20.74
N LEU A 172 -36.13 27.31 -21.22
CA LEU A 172 -36.81 26.78 -22.41
C LEU A 172 -38.31 26.61 -22.16
N GLN A 173 -38.70 26.03 -21.02
CA GLN A 173 -40.10 25.90 -20.63
C GLN A 173 -40.80 27.26 -20.46
N GLY A 174 -40.09 28.27 -19.91
CA GLY A 174 -40.63 29.64 -19.80
C GLY A 174 -40.53 30.46 -21.09
N GLY A 175 -39.51 30.22 -21.93
CA GLY A 175 -39.13 31.01 -23.10
C GLY A 175 -39.71 30.52 -24.43
N MET A 176 -40.28 29.31 -24.50
CA MET A 176 -41.17 28.94 -25.62
C MET A 176 -42.41 29.84 -25.72
N ASN A 177 -42.69 30.66 -24.70
CA ASN A 177 -43.68 31.75 -24.77
C ASN A 177 -43.10 33.08 -25.32
N ALA A 178 -41.79 33.19 -25.55
CA ALA A 178 -41.11 34.38 -26.06
C ALA A 178 -40.05 34.00 -27.10
N LEU A 179 -40.51 33.77 -28.34
CA LEU A 179 -39.80 33.31 -29.55
C LEU A 179 -38.52 34.10 -29.98
N GLY A 180 -37.94 34.97 -29.15
CA GLY A 180 -36.86 35.89 -29.54
C GLY A 180 -35.75 36.13 -28.51
N ASN A 181 -35.54 35.25 -27.53
CA ASN A 181 -34.61 35.60 -26.44
C ASN A 181 -33.13 35.36 -26.81
N LEU A 182 -32.45 36.43 -27.25
CA LEU A 182 -31.00 36.48 -27.57
C LEU A 182 -30.12 35.91 -26.43
N ARG A 183 -30.57 36.10 -25.18
CA ARG A 183 -29.91 35.58 -23.98
C ARG A 183 -29.73 34.07 -24.00
N PHE A 184 -30.74 33.34 -24.49
CA PHE A 184 -30.69 31.88 -24.60
C PHE A 184 -29.60 31.40 -25.57
N LYS A 185 -29.43 32.08 -26.70
CA LYS A 185 -28.36 31.76 -27.68
C LYS A 185 -26.97 32.04 -27.10
N LEU A 186 -26.83 33.09 -26.30
CA LEU A 186 -25.57 33.45 -25.64
C LEU A 186 -25.21 32.44 -24.55
N GLU A 187 -26.17 32.05 -23.73
CA GLU A 187 -25.95 31.06 -22.67
C GLU A 187 -25.57 29.69 -23.30
N ILE A 188 -26.25 29.21 -24.35
CA ILE A 188 -25.85 27.95 -25.04
C ILE A 188 -24.43 28.03 -25.61
N ARG A 189 -24.06 29.18 -26.18
CA ARG A 189 -22.71 29.39 -26.73
C ARG A 189 -21.67 29.32 -25.61
N LEU A 190 -21.93 29.95 -24.48
CA LEU A 190 -21.06 29.90 -23.31
C LEU A 190 -20.91 28.47 -22.78
N ALA A 191 -21.99 27.71 -22.65
CA ALA A 191 -21.92 26.31 -22.19
C ALA A 191 -21.09 25.44 -23.16
N LYS A 192 -21.23 25.64 -24.48
CA LYS A 192 -20.38 24.96 -25.48
C LYS A 192 -18.92 25.37 -25.35
N GLU A 193 -18.64 26.66 -25.19
CA GLU A 193 -17.28 27.18 -25.02
C GLU A 193 -16.60 26.67 -23.74
N VAL A 194 -17.35 26.48 -22.65
CA VAL A 194 -16.83 25.91 -21.39
C VAL A 194 -16.61 24.39 -21.51
N CYS A 195 -17.48 23.66 -22.21
CA CYS A 195 -17.36 22.22 -22.38
C CYS A 195 -16.30 21.80 -23.41
N GLU A 196 -15.95 22.65 -24.38
CA GLU A 196 -15.04 22.31 -25.47
C GLU A 196 -13.59 22.01 -25.01
N PRO A 197 -12.96 22.82 -24.12
CA PRO A 197 -11.67 22.49 -23.53
C PRO A 197 -11.72 21.22 -22.67
N LEU A 198 -12.83 21.01 -21.95
CA LEU A 198 -13.03 19.82 -21.11
C LEU A 198 -13.07 18.55 -21.96
N LYS A 199 -13.83 18.58 -23.07
CA LYS A 199 -13.91 17.49 -24.05
C LYS A 199 -12.53 17.16 -24.63
N LYS A 200 -11.81 18.17 -25.13
CA LYS A 200 -10.45 17.98 -25.69
C LYS A 200 -9.46 17.46 -24.66
N GLY A 201 -9.56 17.92 -23.41
CA GLY A 201 -8.73 17.43 -22.31
C GLY A 201 -8.99 15.96 -21.99
N LEU A 202 -10.27 15.55 -21.94
CA LEU A 202 -10.67 14.16 -21.71
C LEU A 202 -10.28 13.24 -22.88
N GLU A 203 -10.45 13.70 -24.13
CA GLU A 203 -10.00 12.97 -25.33
C GLU A 203 -8.49 12.72 -25.28
N LYS A 204 -7.69 13.76 -24.98
CA LYS A 204 -6.23 13.63 -24.84
C LYS A 204 -5.85 12.67 -23.71
N TYR A 205 -6.55 12.74 -22.58
CA TYR A 205 -6.31 11.85 -21.45
C TYR A 205 -6.64 10.38 -21.80
N ALA A 206 -7.76 10.14 -22.47
CA ALA A 206 -8.15 8.81 -22.93
C ALA A 206 -7.12 8.21 -23.91
N THR A 207 -6.67 9.00 -24.90
CA THR A 207 -5.63 8.55 -25.85
C THR A 207 -4.30 8.24 -25.15
N GLN A 208 -3.91 9.05 -24.15
CA GLN A 208 -2.69 8.80 -23.38
C GLN A 208 -2.77 7.54 -22.50
N LEU A 209 -3.94 7.27 -21.91
CA LEU A 209 -4.19 6.04 -21.17
C LEU A 209 -4.12 4.80 -22.07
N GLU A 210 -4.75 4.86 -23.23
CA GLU A 210 -4.78 3.76 -24.18
C GLU A 210 -3.37 3.43 -24.72
N ASN A 211 -2.58 4.46 -25.02
CA ASN A 211 -1.20 4.29 -25.46
C ASN A 211 -0.27 3.77 -24.35
N ARG A 212 -0.52 4.13 -23.09
CA ARG A 212 0.22 3.57 -21.94
C ARG A 212 -0.11 2.11 -21.69
N GLY A 213 -1.36 1.69 -21.89
CA GLY A 213 -1.76 0.28 -21.79
C GLY A 213 -1.06 -0.57 -22.85
N ARG A 214 -1.00 -0.09 -24.09
CA ARG A 214 -0.35 -0.79 -25.20
C ARG A 214 1.17 -0.97 -25.05
N GLN A 215 1.86 -0.06 -24.36
CA GLN A 215 3.30 -0.16 -24.08
C GLN A 215 3.64 -1.07 -22.89
N ALA A 216 2.67 -1.48 -22.09
CA ALA A 216 2.88 -2.40 -20.96
C ALA A 216 2.67 -3.87 -21.36
N ASP A 217 2.09 -4.12 -22.54
CA ASP A 217 1.79 -5.45 -23.10
C ASP A 217 2.81 -5.91 -24.17
N GLU A 218 3.84 -5.10 -24.46
CA GLU A 218 5.03 -5.44 -25.28
C GLU A 218 6.26 -5.76 -24.40
#